data_AF-A0A2E5Z8Q7-F1
#
_entry.id   AF-A0A2E5Z8Q7-F1
#
_cell.length_a   1.000
_cell.length_b   1.000
_cell.length_c   1.000
_cell.angle_alpha   90.00
_cell.angle_beta   90.00
_cell.angle_gamma   90.00
#
_symmetry.space_group_name_H-M   'P 1'
#
loop_
_entity.id
_entity.type
_entity.pdbx_description
1 polymer ?
#
loop_
_entity_poly.entity_id
_entity_poly.type
_entity_poly.pdbx_seq_one_letter_code
_entity_poly.pdbx_strand_id
1 'polypeptide(L)' 'MLFRVGHDVRYEIIVDAPNAKEAEKIAEDFPYEEWVFRYTSNEDVVAMEEDPRNPNPSS' A
#
# COMPACT_ATOMS: atom_id res chain seq x y z
N MET A 1 16.43 4.03 21.60
CA MET A 1 15.03 3.64 21.28
C MET A 1 14.83 3.79 19.79
N LEU A 2 14.38 2.73 19.13
CA LEU A 2 14.15 2.68 17.69
C LEU A 2 12.65 2.68 17.42
N PHE A 3 12.24 3.41 16.39
CA PHE A 3 10.84 3.55 15.99
C PHE A 3 10.69 3.21 14.52
N ARG A 4 9.60 2.52 14.18
CA ARG A 4 9.14 2.43 12.80
C ARG A 4 8.18 3.59 12.54
N VAL A 5 8.43 4.32 11.46
CA VAL A 5 7.48 5.27 10.88
C VAL A 5 6.97 4.67 9.57
N GLY A 6 5.67 4.42 9.49
CA GLY A 6 5.02 3.95 8.27
C GLY A 6 4.50 5.10 7.42
N HIS A 7 4.62 4.97 6.10
CA HIS A 7 3.84 5.76 5.15
C HIS A 7 3.21 4.80 4.15
N ASP A 8 1.89 4.87 3.98
CA ASP A 8 1.17 4.04 3.03
C ASP A 8 0.78 4.87 1.79
N VAL A 9 1.12 4.36 0.60
CA VAL A 9 0.71 4.97 -0.67
C VAL A 9 -0.27 4.02 -1.34
N ARG A 10 -1.51 4.45 -1.56
CA ARG A 10 -2.51 3.67 -2.27
C ARG A 10 -2.66 4.19 -3.71
N TYR A 11 -2.53 3.25 -4.65
CA TYR A 11 -2.79 3.46 -6.06
C TYR A 11 -4.15 2.85 -6.39
N GLU A 12 -5.04 3.60 -7.02
CA GLU A 12 -6.37 3.12 -7.44
C GLU A 12 -6.61 3.51 -8.91
N ILE A 13 -7.23 2.61 -9.69
CA ILE A 13 -7.81 2.95 -10.99
C ILE A 13 -9.27 2.58 -11.02
N ILE A 14 -10.03 3.35 -11.78
CA ILE A 14 -11.42 3.06 -12.10
C ILE A 14 -11.44 2.67 -13.57
N VAL A 15 -11.74 1.40 -13.84
CA VAL A 15 -11.83 0.85 -15.19
C VAL A 15 -13.26 0.46 -15.49
N ASP A 16 -13.70 0.71 -16.72
CA ASP A 16 -14.98 0.22 -17.22
C ASP A 16 -14.76 -1.15 -17.86
N ALA A 17 -15.45 -2.17 -17.35
CA ALA A 17 -15.27 -3.55 -17.79
C ALA A 17 -16.57 -4.35 -17.63
N PRO A 18 -16.84 -5.31 -18.53
CA PRO A 18 -18.07 -6.12 -18.48
C PRO A 18 -18.11 -7.11 -17.31
N ASN A 19 -16.97 -7.41 -16.68
CA ASN A 19 -16.85 -8.27 -15.50
C ASN A 19 -15.51 -8.05 -14.77
N ALA A 20 -15.38 -8.63 -13.58
CA ALA A 20 -14.20 -8.47 -12.73
C ALA A 20 -12.90 -9.02 -13.35
N LYS A 21 -12.97 -10.11 -14.13
CA LYS A 21 -11.79 -10.72 -14.76
C LYS A 21 -11.22 -9.81 -15.86
N GLU A 22 -12.09 -9.22 -16.67
CA GLU A 22 -11.67 -8.25 -17.68
C GLU A 22 -11.18 -6.96 -17.03
N ALA A 23 -11.77 -6.53 -15.90
CA ALA A 23 -11.29 -5.38 -15.13
C ALA A 23 -9.85 -5.59 -14.62
N GLU A 24 -9.55 -6.78 -14.08
CA GLU A 24 -8.22 -7.16 -13.60
C GLU A 24 -7.20 -7.14 -14.74
N LYS A 25 -7.56 -7.71 -15.90
CA LYS A 25 -6.69 -7.69 -17.07
C LYS A 25 -6.41 -6.27 -17.59
N ILE A 26 -7.44 -5.43 -17.68
CA ILE A 26 -7.26 -4.01 -18.03
C ILE A 26 -6.34 -3.33 -17.01
N ALA A 27 -6.49 -3.64 -15.72
CA ALA A 27 -5.64 -3.09 -14.68
C ALA A 27 -4.16 -3.52 -14.80
N GLU A 28 -3.90 -4.79 -15.12
CA GLU A 28 -2.54 -5.30 -15.35
C GLU A 28 -1.86 -4.63 -16.55
N ASP A 29 -2.63 -4.30 -17.59
CA ASP A 29 -2.15 -3.65 -18.81
C ASP A 29 -1.97 -2.13 -18.64
N PHE A 30 -2.49 -1.51 -17.57
CA PHE A 30 -2.38 -0.07 -17.29
C PHE A 30 -1.13 0.26 -16.45
N PRO A 31 -0.22 1.13 -16.93
CA PRO A 31 0.95 1.54 -16.16
C PRO A 31 0.54 2.21 -14.83
N TYR A 32 1.22 1.86 -13.72
CA TYR A 32 0.94 2.44 -12.39
C TYR A 32 1.03 3.98 -12.34
N GLU A 33 1.76 4.58 -13.26
CA GLU A 33 1.91 6.04 -13.40
C GLU A 33 0.61 6.72 -13.84
N GLU A 34 -0.28 5.97 -14.50
CA GLU A 34 -1.60 6.42 -14.94
C GLU A 34 -2.68 6.17 -13.88
N TRP A 35 -2.34 5.48 -12.79
CA TRP A 35 -3.27 5.23 -11.70
C TRP A 35 -3.50 6.51 -10.89
N VAL A 36 -4.73 6.71 -10.42
CA VAL A 36 -5.04 7.86 -9.57
C VAL A 36 -4.39 7.63 -8.22
N PHE A 37 -3.45 8.52 -7.88
CA PHE A 37 -2.78 8.53 -6.60
C PHE A 37 -3.73 9.03 -5.52
N ARG A 38 -4.03 8.18 -4.54
CA ARG A 38 -4.61 8.63 -3.28
C ARG A 38 -3.54 8.54 -2.20
N TYR A 39 -2.87 9.66 -1.96
CA TYR A 39 -1.98 9.78 -0.82
C TYR A 39 -2.79 9.74 0.48
N THR A 40 -2.55 8.72 1.29
CA THR A 40 -3.15 8.60 2.63
C THR A 40 -2.02 8.46 3.62
N SER A 41 -1.61 9.54 4.27
CA SER A 41 -0.65 9.46 5.36
C SER A 41 -1.31 8.84 6.58
N ASN A 42 -1.03 7.57 6.84
CA ASN A 42 -1.22 7.00 8.17
C ASN A 42 0.13 7.05 8.89
N GLU A 43 0.31 8.03 9.77
CA GLU A 43 1.53 8.17 10.56
C GLU A 43 1.47 7.24 11.76
N ASP A 44 1.80 5.97 11.53
CA ASP A 44 1.98 5.01 12.61
C ASP A 44 3.41 5.08 13.11
N VAL A 45 3.59 5.67 14.31
CA VAL A 45 4.85 5.63 15.06
C VAL A 45 4.74 4.50 16.07
N VAL A 46 5.42 3.40 15.80
CA VAL A 46 5.41 2.22 16.67
C VAL A 46 6.83 1.98 17.18
N ALA A 47 6.98 1.78 18.49
CA ALA A 47 8.25 1.34 19.05
C ALA A 47 8.58 -0.03 18.45
N MET A 48 9.82 -0.26 18.02
CA MET A 48 10.18 -1.52 17.35
C MET A 48 9.88 -2.76 18.21
N GLU A 49 9.92 -2.65 19.54
CA GLU A 49 9.57 -3.72 20.49
C GLU A 49 8.09 -4.16 20.40
N GLU A 50 7.20 -3.28 19.93
CA GLU A 50 5.75 -3.49 19.84
C GLU A 50 5.29 -3.77 18.39
N ASP A 51 6.20 -3.68 17.41
CA ASP A 51 5.85 -3.85 16.00
C ASP A 51 5.79 -5.35 15.62
N PRO A 52 4.62 -5.87 15.20
CA PRO A 52 4.48 -7.27 14.78
C PRO A 52 5.30 -7.64 13.54
N ARG A 53 5.84 -6.65 12.82
CA ARG A 53 6.73 -6.84 11.67
C ARG A 53 8.22 -6.71 12.03
N ASN A 54 8.56 -6.48 13.29
CA ASN A 54 9.95 -6.37 13.70
C ASN A 54 10.69 -7.70 13.41
N PRO A 55 11.71 -7.70 12.53
CA PRO A 55 12.47 -8.91 12.22
C PRO A 55 13.33 -9.40 13.40
N ASN A 56 13.47 -8.61 14.47
CA ASN A 56 14.21 -8.97 15.66
C ASN A 56 13.58 -8.38 16.94
N PRO A 57 12.51 -9.00 17.49
CA PRO A 57 11.73 -8.47 18.61
C PRO A 57 12.41 -8.51 19.98
N SER A 58 13.69 -8.91 20.07
CA SER A 58 14.34 -9.24 21.35
C SER A 58 15.79 -8.76 21.48
N SER A 59 16.21 -7.73 20.74
CA SER A 59 17.56 -7.12 20.85
C SER A 59 17.54 -5.72 21.43
#